data_AF-A0A4S8L490-F1
#
_entry.id   AF-A0A4S8L490-F1
#
_cell.length_a   1.000
_cell.length_b   1.000
_cell.length_c   1.000
_cell.angle_alpha   90.00
_cell.angle_beta   90.00
_cell.angle_gamma   90.00
#
_symmetry.space_group_name_H-M   'P 1'
#
loop_
_entity.id
_entity.type
_entity.pdbx_description
1 polymer ?
#
loop_
_entity_poly.entity_id
_entity_poly.type
_entity_poly.pdbx_seq_one_letter_code
_entity_poly.pdbx_strand_id
1 'polypeptide(L)'
;MSSYPEKPYISQEKLVHTLNKPISPADEAGLIYCFKITDDTTANDTSFLFKIGRTRRPIEERQKEWDKRCSSNDHQWYDPVRVSYCHRIERLVHLSLDSAGIERVCDMCPDCHVRHVEIFRLSDENAWNTIIEPLIIKMNAIA
;
A
#
# COMPACT_ATOMS: atom_id res chain seq x y z
N MET A 1 32.48 -5.72 11.98
CA MET A 1 32.13 -5.57 10.55
C MET A 1 30.75 -6.19 10.35
N SER A 2 29.69 -5.41 10.55
CA SER A 2 28.32 -5.90 10.36
C SER A 2 27.83 -5.46 8.98
N SER A 3 27.97 -6.36 8.01
CA SER A 3 27.49 -6.20 6.64
C SER A 3 25.96 -6.37 6.60
N TYR A 4 25.23 -5.33 6.99
CA TYR A 4 23.82 -5.24 6.62
C TYR A 4 23.75 -4.62 5.22
N PRO A 5 23.06 -5.25 4.25
CA PRO A 5 22.91 -4.65 2.94
C PRO A 5 22.09 -3.37 3.09
N GLU A 6 22.63 -2.25 2.59
CA GLU A 6 21.88 -1.00 2.41
C GLU A 6 20.56 -1.33 1.66
N LYS A 7 19.40 -1.08 2.30
CA LYS A 7 18.10 -1.18 1.60
C LYS A 7 18.16 -0.28 0.35
N PRO A 8 17.70 -0.76 -0.81
CA PRO A 8 18.40 -0.47 -2.06
C PRO A 8 18.04 0.90 -2.62
N TYR A 9 19.08 1.66 -2.96
CA TYR A 9 19.14 2.79 -3.90
C TYR A 9 18.12 2.73 -5.06
N ILE A 10 17.78 1.52 -5.53
CA ILE A 10 16.80 1.20 -6.58
C ILE A 10 15.38 1.75 -6.32
N SER A 11 14.89 1.74 -5.07
CA SER A 11 13.50 2.21 -4.78
C SER A 11 13.39 3.73 -4.92
N GLN A 12 14.42 4.45 -4.48
CA GLN A 12 14.50 5.91 -4.60
C GLN A 12 14.63 6.34 -6.07
N GLU A 13 15.46 5.65 -6.87
CA GLU A 13 15.55 5.89 -8.31
C GLU A 13 14.21 5.64 -9.02
N LYS A 14 13.52 4.53 -8.70
CA LYS A 14 12.19 4.22 -9.25
C LYS A 14 11.15 5.27 -8.87
N LEU A 15 11.20 5.79 -7.65
CA LEU A 15 10.34 6.86 -7.17
C LEU A 15 10.55 8.12 -8.01
N VAL A 16 11.80 8.60 -8.10
CA VAL A 16 12.16 9.78 -8.89
C VAL A 16 11.79 9.60 -10.36
N HIS A 17 12.08 8.43 -10.94
CA HIS A 17 11.70 8.12 -12.31
C HIS A 17 10.18 8.16 -12.50
N THR A 18 9.40 7.60 -11.58
CA THR A 18 7.94 7.59 -11.68
C THR A 18 7.35 8.99 -11.54
N LEU A 19 7.90 9.84 -10.66
CA LEU A 19 7.51 11.26 -10.53
C LEU A 19 7.77 12.05 -11.82
N ASN A 20 8.89 11.79 -12.50
CA ASN A 20 9.27 12.51 -13.72
C ASN A 20 8.62 11.98 -15.00
N LYS A 21 7.87 10.86 -14.94
CA LYS A 21 7.18 10.36 -16.13
C LYS A 21 6.10 11.36 -16.55
N PRO A 22 5.98 11.69 -17.84
CA PRO A 22 4.86 12.50 -18.31
C PRO A 22 3.54 11.79 -18.02
N ILE A 23 2.48 12.58 -17.79
CA ILE A 23 1.13 12.07 -17.64
C ILE A 23 0.71 11.44 -18.98
N SER A 24 0.09 10.27 -18.88
CA SER A 24 -0.39 9.46 -19.99
C SER A 24 -1.92 9.30 -19.92
N PRO A 25 -2.58 8.88 -21.01
CA PRO A 25 -4.01 8.58 -20.98
C PRO A 25 -4.42 7.49 -19.97
N ALA A 26 -3.47 6.67 -19.49
CA ALA A 26 -3.72 5.66 -18.46
C ALA A 26 -3.77 6.25 -17.03
N ASP A 27 -3.36 7.51 -16.86
CA ASP A 27 -3.41 8.24 -15.61
C ASP A 27 -4.82 8.83 -15.43
N GLU A 28 -5.70 8.00 -14.87
CA GLU A 28 -7.11 8.34 -14.64
C GLU A 28 -7.42 8.57 -13.17
N ALA A 29 -8.48 9.34 -12.91
CA ALA A 29 -8.97 9.60 -11.56
C ALA A 29 -9.57 8.33 -10.93
N GLY A 30 -9.46 8.25 -9.60
CA GLY A 30 -10.00 7.12 -8.85
C GLY A 30 -9.80 7.28 -7.36
N LEU A 31 -9.83 6.14 -6.65
CA LEU A 31 -9.69 6.04 -5.22
C LEU A 31 -8.43 5.26 -4.87
N ILE A 32 -7.70 5.70 -3.85
CA ILE A 32 -6.77 4.86 -3.09
C ILE A 32 -7.51 4.42 -1.83
N TYR A 33 -7.54 3.12 -1.57
CA TYR A 33 -8.13 2.55 -0.37
C TYR A 33 -7.07 1.87 0.48
N CYS A 34 -7.39 1.76 1.77
CA CYS A 34 -6.59 1.01 2.71
C CYS A 34 -7.48 0.24 3.69
N PHE A 35 -6.99 -0.90 4.15
CA PHE A 35 -7.50 -1.55 5.34
C PHE A 35 -6.36 -2.17 6.15
N LYS A 36 -6.55 -2.19 7.46
CA LYS A 36 -5.70 -2.90 8.41
C LYS A 36 -6.20 -4.33 8.52
N ILE A 37 -5.31 -5.30 8.42
CA ILE A 37 -5.59 -6.71 8.73
C ILE A 37 -5.56 -6.87 10.25
N THR A 38 -6.60 -7.48 10.81
CA THR A 38 -6.83 -7.62 12.26
C THR A 38 -6.87 -9.08 12.72
N ASP A 39 -6.37 -10.04 11.93
CA ASP A 39 -6.34 -11.44 12.34
C ASP A 39 -5.34 -11.71 13.48
N ASP A 40 -5.72 -12.66 14.35
CA ASP A 40 -5.02 -13.05 15.57
C ASP A 40 -3.67 -13.73 15.31
N THR A 41 -3.36 -14.10 14.06
CA THR A 41 -2.03 -14.63 13.69
C THR A 41 -0.90 -13.61 13.87
N THR A 42 -1.21 -12.33 14.04
CA THR A 42 -0.24 -11.27 14.35
C THR A 42 -0.06 -11.02 15.86
N ALA A 43 -0.72 -11.78 16.74
CA ALA A 43 -0.77 -11.51 18.19
C ALA A 43 0.59 -11.48 18.94
N ASN A 44 1.66 -12.04 18.36
CA ASN A 44 3.01 -12.00 18.91
C ASN A 44 3.92 -10.94 18.25
N ASP A 45 3.39 -10.19 17.28
CA ASP A 45 4.14 -9.25 16.47
C ASP A 45 3.72 -7.82 16.86
N THR A 46 4.66 -6.95 17.21
CA THR A 46 4.38 -5.54 17.54
C THR A 46 4.10 -4.69 16.29
N SER A 47 3.68 -5.33 15.20
CA SER A 47 3.53 -4.72 13.89
C SER A 47 2.16 -5.04 13.28
N PHE A 48 1.69 -4.11 12.47
CA PHE A 48 0.36 -4.07 11.88
C PHE A 48 0.48 -4.15 10.37
N LEU A 49 -0.39 -4.94 9.75
CA LEU A 49 -0.40 -5.15 8.31
C LEU A 49 -1.46 -4.27 7.65
N PHE A 50 -1.03 -3.43 6.71
CA PHE A 50 -1.91 -2.55 5.95
C PHE A 50 -1.84 -2.89 4.47
N LYS A 51 -3.00 -3.20 3.88
CA LYS A 51 -3.12 -3.30 2.42
C LYS A 51 -3.41 -1.92 1.85
N ILE A 52 -2.64 -1.50 0.86
CA ILE A 52 -2.85 -0.22 0.16
C ILE A 52 -3.10 -0.53 -1.32
N GLY A 53 -4.29 -0.20 -1.81
CA GLY A 53 -4.69 -0.48 -3.18
C GLY A 53 -5.47 0.65 -3.83
N ARG A 54 -5.85 0.43 -5.08
CA ARG A 54 -6.54 1.43 -5.92
C ARG A 54 -7.79 0.86 -6.58
N THR A 55 -8.77 1.72 -6.85
CA THR A 55 -9.96 1.37 -7.63
C THR A 55 -10.50 2.57 -8.39
N ARG A 56 -11.08 2.32 -9.58
CA ARG A 56 -11.90 3.30 -10.32
C ARG A 56 -13.40 3.08 -10.10
N ARG A 57 -13.74 1.95 -9.50
CA ARG A 57 -15.11 1.51 -9.19
C ARG A 57 -15.46 1.87 -7.75
N PRO A 58 -16.76 1.89 -7.37
CA PRO A 58 -17.18 2.07 -5.99
C PRO A 58 -16.43 1.14 -5.03
N ILE A 59 -16.12 1.64 -3.83
CA ILE A 59 -15.26 0.93 -2.88
C ILE A 59 -15.90 -0.38 -2.40
N GLU A 60 -17.22 -0.43 -2.32
CA GLU A 60 -18.02 -1.55 -1.86
C GLU A 60 -17.88 -2.77 -2.80
N GLU A 61 -17.71 -2.53 -4.10
CA GLU A 61 -17.40 -3.61 -5.05
C GLU A 61 -16.03 -4.21 -4.77
N ARG A 62 -15.06 -3.36 -4.43
CA ARG A 62 -13.69 -3.79 -4.16
C ARG A 62 -13.57 -4.54 -2.84
N GLN A 63 -14.33 -4.14 -1.82
CA GLN A 63 -14.49 -4.87 -0.56
C GLN A 63 -14.99 -6.30 -0.84
N LYS A 64 -16.10 -6.44 -1.58
CA LYS A 64 -16.66 -7.75 -1.97
C LYS A 64 -15.70 -8.61 -2.79
N GLU A 65 -14.88 -8.00 -3.66
CA GLU A 65 -13.86 -8.73 -4.42
C GLU A 65 -12.74 -9.26 -3.53
N TRP A 66 -12.34 -8.49 -2.51
CA TRP A 66 -11.33 -8.90 -1.55
C TRP A 66 -11.84 -10.09 -0.72
N ASP A 67 -13.03 -9.97 -0.13
CA ASP A 67 -13.65 -11.00 0.71
C ASP A 67 -13.76 -12.35 -0.01
N LYS A 68 -13.97 -12.33 -1.34
CA LYS A 68 -14.04 -13.54 -2.18
C LYS A 68 -12.68 -14.14 -2.52
N ARG A 69 -11.64 -13.31 -2.66
CA ARG A 69 -10.32 -13.76 -3.14
C ARG A 69 -9.42 -14.24 -2.01
N CYS A 70 -9.55 -13.61 -0.84
CA CYS A 70 -8.68 -13.84 0.28
C CYS A 70 -9.52 -13.82 1.55
N SER A 71 -9.94 -15.00 2.00
CA SER A 71 -10.73 -15.19 3.22
C SER A 71 -9.92 -15.06 4.52
N SER A 72 -8.61 -14.83 4.39
CA SER A 72 -7.58 -14.96 5.42
C SER A 72 -7.69 -14.10 6.65
N ASN A 73 -8.45 -13.00 6.64
CA ASN A 73 -8.20 -11.95 7.62
C ASN A 73 -9.43 -11.09 7.86
N ASP A 74 -9.84 -11.01 9.12
CA ASP A 74 -10.63 -9.89 9.62
C ASP A 74 -9.87 -8.59 9.31
N HIS A 75 -10.61 -7.53 9.02
CA HIS A 75 -9.99 -6.30 8.57
C HIS A 75 -10.84 -5.07 8.89
N GLN A 76 -10.14 -3.98 9.19
CA GLN A 76 -10.71 -2.65 9.41
C GLN A 76 -10.46 -1.78 8.18
N TRP A 77 -11.53 -1.44 7.45
CA TRP A 77 -11.45 -0.50 6.33
C TRP A 77 -11.38 0.95 6.81
N TYR A 78 -10.63 1.76 6.08
CA TYR A 78 -10.57 3.22 6.25
C TYR A 78 -11.24 3.93 5.07
N ASP A 79 -11.58 5.20 5.27
CA ASP A 79 -12.19 6.03 4.23
C ASP A 79 -11.25 6.18 3.02
N PRO A 80 -11.70 5.88 1.80
CA PRO A 80 -10.83 5.96 0.62
C PRO A 80 -10.54 7.41 0.23
N VAL A 81 -9.31 7.67 -0.21
CA VAL A 81 -8.88 8.99 -0.67
C VAL A 81 -9.06 9.11 -2.18
N ARG A 82 -9.79 10.14 -2.63
CA ARG A 82 -9.92 10.46 -4.06
C ARG A 82 -8.65 11.13 -4.58
N VAL A 83 -8.17 10.65 -5.72
CA VAL A 83 -6.92 11.11 -6.34
C VAL A 83 -7.07 11.28 -7.84
N SER A 84 -6.24 12.14 -8.42
CA SER A 84 -6.29 12.51 -9.84
C SER A 84 -5.81 11.38 -10.76
N TYR A 85 -4.84 10.58 -10.31
CA TYR A 85 -4.16 9.56 -11.11
C TYR A 85 -3.97 8.26 -10.32
N CYS A 86 -5.04 7.52 -10.04
CA CYS A 86 -5.03 6.49 -8.99
C CYS A 86 -3.97 5.41 -9.17
N HIS A 87 -3.66 5.01 -10.40
CA HIS A 87 -2.60 4.05 -10.67
C HIS A 87 -1.21 4.62 -10.36
N ARG A 88 -0.94 5.85 -10.82
CA ARG A 88 0.32 6.55 -10.55
C ARG A 88 0.51 6.81 -9.07
N ILE A 89 -0.52 7.32 -8.40
CA ILE A 89 -0.45 7.65 -6.97
C ILE A 89 -0.23 6.40 -6.13
N GLU A 90 -0.95 5.31 -6.39
CA GLU A 90 -0.70 4.05 -5.68
C GLU A 90 0.76 3.61 -5.82
N ARG A 91 1.29 3.65 -7.05
CA ARG A 91 2.67 3.29 -7.31
C ARG A 91 3.67 4.20 -6.58
N LEU A 92 3.41 5.51 -6.55
CA LEU A 92 4.24 6.48 -5.83
C LEU A 92 4.22 6.25 -4.31
N VAL A 93 3.03 5.99 -3.74
CA VAL A 93 2.87 5.65 -2.32
C VAL A 93 3.66 4.39 -1.98
N HIS A 94 3.49 3.34 -2.78
CA HIS A 94 4.20 2.07 -2.65
C HIS A 94 5.72 2.24 -2.69
N LEU A 95 6.24 2.97 -3.67
CA LEU A 95 7.68 3.24 -3.79
C LEU A 95 8.20 4.13 -2.66
N SER A 96 7.39 5.06 -2.17
CA SER A 96 7.75 5.94 -1.05
C SER A 96 7.88 5.15 0.26
N LEU A 97 6.97 4.23 0.53
CA LEU A 97 7.06 3.33 1.69
C LEU A 97 8.28 2.41 1.58
N ASP A 98 8.49 1.78 0.42
CA ASP A 98 9.69 0.94 0.18
C ASP A 98 10.99 1.73 0.38
N SER A 99 11.05 2.98 -0.12
CA SER A 99 12.23 3.85 0.00
C SER A 99 12.45 4.34 1.42
N ALA A 100 11.38 4.48 2.21
CA ALA A 100 11.46 4.75 3.65
C ALA A 100 11.86 3.50 4.46
N GLY A 101 12.08 2.36 3.80
CA GLY A 101 12.47 1.11 4.43
C GLY A 101 11.33 0.38 5.13
N ILE A 102 10.08 0.77 4.90
CA ILE A 102 8.90 0.06 5.41
C ILE A 102 8.82 -1.28 4.69
N GLU A 103 8.65 -2.35 5.47
CA GLU A 103 8.68 -3.71 4.94
C GLU A 103 7.40 -4.00 4.15
N ARG A 104 7.58 -4.54 2.94
CA ARG A 104 6.53 -5.09 2.11
C ARG A 104 6.44 -6.59 2.33
N VAL A 105 5.23 -7.11 2.52
CA VAL A 105 5.01 -8.55 2.67
C VAL A 105 5.35 -9.25 1.36
N CYS A 106 6.37 -10.12 1.41
CA CYS A 106 6.87 -10.86 0.25
C CYS A 106 6.52 -12.35 0.28
N ASP A 107 6.04 -12.85 1.42
CA ASP A 107 5.67 -14.24 1.60
C ASP A 107 4.37 -14.58 0.87
N MET A 108 4.20 -15.87 0.60
CA MET A 108 2.95 -16.40 0.05
C MET A 108 1.87 -16.30 1.11
N CYS A 109 0.72 -15.71 0.77
CA CYS A 109 -0.42 -15.73 1.65
C CYS A 109 -0.87 -17.19 1.91
N PRO A 110 -1.03 -17.61 3.16
CA PRO A 110 -1.36 -19.00 3.49
C PRO A 110 -2.73 -19.44 2.96
N ASP A 111 -3.69 -18.53 2.77
CA ASP A 111 -5.03 -18.92 2.34
C ASP A 111 -5.23 -18.84 0.83
N CYS A 112 -4.78 -17.75 0.20
CA CYS A 112 -4.99 -17.56 -1.24
C CYS A 112 -3.76 -17.92 -2.10
N HIS A 113 -2.64 -18.28 -1.48
CA HIS A 113 -1.41 -18.72 -2.16
C HIS A 113 -0.91 -17.75 -3.25
N VAL A 114 -1.10 -16.44 -3.04
CA VAL A 114 -0.45 -15.40 -3.86
C VAL A 114 0.36 -14.45 -2.99
N ARG A 115 1.33 -13.78 -3.60
CA ARG A 115 2.09 -12.72 -2.93
C ARG A 115 1.29 -11.43 -2.96
N HIS A 116 0.80 -10.99 -1.81
CA HIS A 116 0.16 -9.70 -1.67
C HIS A 116 1.18 -8.59 -1.52
N VAL A 117 1.85 -8.28 -2.62
CA VAL A 117 2.85 -7.20 -2.65
C VAL A 117 2.26 -5.85 -2.21
N GLU A 118 0.94 -5.67 -2.28
CA GLU A 118 0.25 -4.46 -1.83
C GLU A 118 0.14 -4.32 -0.30
N ILE A 119 0.65 -5.27 0.49
CA ILE A 119 0.61 -5.25 1.96
C ILE A 119 1.96 -4.79 2.53
N PHE A 120 1.89 -3.87 3.49
CA PHE A 120 3.04 -3.34 4.21
C PHE A 120 2.91 -3.58 5.70
N ARG A 121 4.05 -3.79 6.37
CA ARG A 121 4.18 -3.96 7.81
C ARG A 121 4.63 -2.65 8.45
N LEU A 122 3.81 -2.09 9.33
CA LEU A 122 4.07 -0.84 10.05
C LEU A 122 4.02 -1.07 11.55
N SER A 123 4.80 -0.33 12.33
CA SER A 123 4.83 -0.45 13.79
C SER A 123 3.75 0.36 14.51
N ASP A 124 3.03 1.23 13.79
CA ASP A 124 1.98 2.09 14.34
C ASP A 124 0.60 1.56 13.94
N GLU A 125 -0.24 1.28 14.93
CA GLU A 125 -1.63 0.86 14.72
C GLU A 125 -2.46 1.92 14.01
N ASN A 126 -2.13 3.19 14.25
CA ASN A 126 -2.78 4.36 13.65
C ASN A 126 -2.06 4.83 12.38
N ALA A 127 -1.22 3.98 11.78
CA ALA A 127 -0.46 4.28 10.56
C ALA A 127 -1.32 4.81 9.41
N TRP A 128 -2.61 4.47 9.36
CA TRP A 128 -3.55 5.13 8.44
C TRP A 128 -3.48 6.66 8.55
N ASN A 129 -3.75 7.19 9.75
CA ASN A 129 -3.83 8.63 10.02
C ASN A 129 -2.45 9.30 10.06
N THR A 130 -1.42 8.58 10.51
CA THR A 130 -0.08 9.15 10.77
C THR A 130 0.86 9.06 9.57
N ILE A 131 0.68 8.06 8.69
CA ILE A 131 1.62 7.76 7.60
C ILE A 131 0.89 7.66 6.24
N ILE A 132 -0.08 6.75 6.12
CA ILE A 132 -0.60 6.31 4.81
C ILE A 132 -1.46 7.39 4.15
N GLU A 133 -2.48 7.90 4.84
CA GLU A 133 -3.36 8.95 4.29
C GLU A 133 -2.59 10.24 4.00
N PRO A 134 -1.77 10.79 4.92
CA PRO A 134 -0.94 11.95 4.62
C PRO A 134 -0.01 11.75 3.41
N LEU A 135 0.55 10.55 3.26
CA LEU A 135 1.39 10.21 2.13
C LEU A 135 0.60 10.18 0.81
N ILE A 136 -0.61 9.61 0.80
CA ILE A 136 -1.49 9.63 -0.38
C ILE A 136 -1.80 11.07 -0.80
N ILE A 137 -2.19 11.92 0.16
CA ILE A 137 -2.48 13.34 -0.08
C ILE A 137 -1.25 14.05 -0.64
N LYS A 138 -0.08 13.84 -0.02
CA LYS A 138 1.18 14.43 -0.48
C LYS A 138 1.53 14.00 -1.91
N MET A 139 1.44 12.70 -2.21
CA MET A 139 1.75 12.18 -3.55
C MET A 139 0.76 12.71 -4.59
N ASN A 140 -0.52 12.84 -4.25
CA ASN A 140 -1.53 13.41 -5.14
C ASN A 140 -1.31 14.90 -5.42
N ALA A 141 -0.72 15.64 -4.49
CA ALA A 141 -0.44 17.07 -4.65
C ALA A 141 0.79 17.37 -5.55
N ILE A 142 1.69 16.40 -5.74
CA ILE A 142 2.97 16.59 -6.46
C ILE A 142 3.07 15.81 -7.77
N ALA A 143 2.10 14.94 -8.07
CA ALA A 143 2.09 14.06 -9.24
C ALA A 143 1.35 14.67 -10.43
#